data_AF-A0A8K1FTV6-F1
#
_entry.id   AF-A0A8K1FTV6-F1
#
_cell.length_a   1.000
_cell.length_b   1.000
_cell.length_c   1.000
_cell.angle_alpha   90.00
_cell.angle_beta   90.00
_cell.angle_gamma   90.00
#
_symmetry.space_group_name_H-M   'P 1'
#
loop_
_entity.id
_entity.type
_entity.pdbx_description
1 polymer ?
#
loop_
_entity_poly.entity_id
_entity_poly.type
_entity_poly.pdbx_seq_one_letter_code
_entity_poly.pdbx_strand_id
1 'polypeptide(L)'
;LIFLSRGYKSHFSPFPLSPRQVIRTDTFKHLRHLEILQLSRNLVRKVEVGAFNGLPNLNTLELFDNRLTTVPTQAFEYLSKLRELWLRNNPIESIPSYAFNRVPSLRRLDLGELKRLEYISEAAFEGLVNLRYLNLGMCNLKEIPNLTALVRLEELELSGNRLGRVRPGSFQGLGSLRKLWLMHARVAAVERNAFDDLKALEELNLAHNDLASLPHDLFAPLHRLERVHLHHNPWRCDCDVLWLSWWLRETVPSNTSCCARCHAPPALRGRYLGELEPGHFT
;
A
#
# COMPACT_ATOMS: atom_id res chain seq x y z
N LEU A 1 -5.85 -22.70 -13.87
CA LEU A 1 -6.94 -23.43 -13.18
C LEU A 1 -7.81 -22.39 -12.48
N ILE A 2 -9.13 -22.42 -12.68
CA ILE A 2 -10.05 -21.58 -11.91
C ILE A 2 -10.39 -22.37 -10.65
N PHE A 3 -9.99 -21.89 -9.49
CA PHE A 3 -10.39 -22.49 -8.21
C PHE A 3 -11.62 -21.74 -7.69
N LEU A 4 -12.69 -22.50 -7.44
CA LEU A 4 -13.93 -22.02 -6.84
C LEU A 4 -13.99 -22.64 -5.44
N SER A 5 -13.77 -21.88 -4.38
CA SER A 5 -13.80 -22.47 -3.03
C SER A 5 -15.21 -22.40 -2.42
N ARG A 6 -15.85 -23.58 -2.38
CA ARG A 6 -16.79 -24.00 -1.33
C ARG A 6 -16.66 -25.52 -1.22
N GLY A 7 -15.76 -26.03 -0.37
CA GLY A 7 -15.73 -27.41 0.14
C GLY A 7 -15.68 -28.58 -0.87
N TYR A 8 -15.79 -28.33 -2.16
CA TYR A 8 -15.74 -29.31 -3.22
C TYR A 8 -14.45 -29.06 -4.00
N LYS A 9 -13.49 -29.98 -3.88
CA LYS A 9 -12.50 -30.21 -4.93
C LYS A 9 -13.23 -30.75 -6.15
N SER A 10 -14.04 -29.92 -6.81
CA SER A 10 -14.50 -30.24 -8.15
C SER A 10 -13.32 -29.93 -9.06
N HIS A 11 -12.65 -30.99 -9.53
CA HIS A 11 -11.80 -30.94 -10.70
C HIS A 11 -12.65 -30.49 -11.89
N PHE A 12 -12.92 -29.19 -11.98
CA PHE A 12 -13.38 -28.60 -13.23
C PHE A 12 -12.15 -28.51 -14.13
N SER A 13 -12.19 -29.31 -15.19
CA SER A 13 -11.41 -29.14 -16.41
C SER A 13 -11.25 -27.65 -16.73
N PRO A 14 -10.08 -27.21 -17.26
CA PRO A 14 -9.85 -25.80 -17.55
C PRO A 14 -11.02 -25.29 -18.40
N PHE A 15 -11.82 -24.38 -17.83
CA PHE A 15 -12.68 -23.54 -18.67
C PHE A 15 -11.75 -22.98 -19.73
N PRO A 16 -12.02 -23.21 -21.03
CA PRO A 16 -11.16 -22.67 -22.06
C PRO A 16 -11.33 -21.15 -21.99
N LEU A 17 -10.46 -20.49 -21.22
CA LEU A 17 -10.07 -19.12 -21.52
C LEU A 17 -9.78 -19.16 -23.01
N SER A 18 -10.56 -18.40 -23.77
CA SER A 18 -10.49 -18.45 -25.23
C SER A 18 -9.03 -18.38 -25.67
N PRO A 19 -8.67 -18.90 -26.86
CA PRO A 19 -7.33 -18.70 -27.42
C PRO A 19 -6.91 -17.21 -27.46
N ARG A 20 -7.84 -16.28 -27.24
CA ARG A 20 -7.65 -14.84 -27.14
C ARG A 20 -7.43 -14.27 -25.73
N GLN A 21 -7.39 -15.10 -24.67
CA GLN A 21 -7.06 -14.65 -23.30
C GLN A 21 -7.99 -13.55 -22.77
N VAL A 22 -9.30 -13.67 -23.07
CA VAL A 22 -10.37 -12.74 -22.68
C VAL A 22 -11.38 -13.45 -21.79
N ILE A 23 -11.81 -12.79 -20.71
CA ILE A 23 -12.98 -13.19 -19.91
C ILE A 23 -14.22 -12.52 -20.52
N ARG A 24 -15.15 -13.35 -21.02
CA ARG A 24 -16.31 -12.87 -21.77
C ARG A 24 -17.47 -12.50 -20.86
N THR A 25 -18.38 -11.66 -21.37
CA THR A 25 -19.66 -11.35 -20.72
C THR A 25 -20.39 -12.62 -20.28
N ASP A 26 -21.02 -12.59 -19.11
CA ASP A 26 -21.84 -13.68 -18.56
C ASP A 26 -21.12 -15.03 -18.34
N THR A 27 -19.78 -15.08 -18.39
CA THR A 27 -19.00 -16.32 -18.20
C THR A 27 -19.36 -17.05 -16.89
N PHE A 28 -19.70 -16.29 -15.83
CA PHE A 28 -19.98 -16.84 -14.50
C PHE A 28 -21.45 -16.70 -14.07
N LYS A 29 -22.36 -16.41 -15.01
CA LYS A 29 -23.76 -16.00 -14.74
C LYS A 29 -24.56 -16.90 -13.80
N HIS A 30 -24.26 -18.20 -13.79
CA HIS A 30 -25.00 -19.20 -13.02
C HIS A 30 -24.39 -19.49 -11.65
N LEU A 31 -23.19 -18.95 -11.33
CA LEU A 31 -22.46 -19.23 -10.09
C LEU A 31 -22.92 -18.33 -8.93
N ARG A 32 -24.22 -18.32 -8.64
CA ARG A 32 -24.86 -17.35 -7.71
C ARG A 32 -24.38 -17.44 -6.26
N HIS A 33 -23.79 -18.58 -5.87
CA HIS A 33 -23.28 -18.83 -4.51
C HIS A 33 -21.77 -18.62 -4.38
N LEU A 34 -21.10 -18.21 -5.46
CA LEU A 34 -19.66 -18.04 -5.45
C LEU A 34 -19.26 -16.83 -4.58
N GLU A 35 -18.32 -17.06 -3.67
CA GLU A 35 -17.78 -16.04 -2.77
C GLU A 35 -16.33 -15.67 -3.14
N ILE A 36 -15.56 -16.62 -3.63
CA ILE A 36 -14.15 -16.45 -3.98
C ILE A 36 -13.95 -16.91 -5.42
N LEU A 37 -13.45 -16.02 -6.28
CA LEU A 37 -13.13 -16.31 -7.67
C LEU A 37 -11.63 -16.10 -7.91
N GLN A 38 -10.92 -17.20 -8.11
CA GLN A 38 -9.48 -17.19 -8.37
C GLN A 38 -9.18 -17.28 -9.87
N LEU A 39 -8.70 -16.17 -10.43
CA LEU A 39 -8.29 -16.02 -11.84
C LEU A 39 -6.83 -15.56 -11.96
N SER A 40 -6.07 -15.66 -10.87
CA SER A 40 -4.67 -15.29 -10.80
C SER A 40 -3.76 -16.22 -11.61
N ARG A 41 -2.57 -15.73 -11.98
CA ARG A 41 -1.55 -16.48 -12.74
C ARG A 41 -2.07 -17.08 -14.03
N ASN A 42 -2.91 -16.34 -14.73
CA ASN A 42 -3.35 -16.66 -16.08
C ASN A 42 -2.75 -15.68 -17.08
N LEU A 43 -3.19 -15.73 -18.34
CA LEU A 43 -2.72 -14.82 -19.38
C LEU A 43 -3.76 -13.75 -19.74
N VAL A 44 -4.72 -13.46 -18.84
CA VAL A 44 -5.87 -12.61 -19.14
C VAL A 44 -5.41 -11.21 -19.56
N ARG A 45 -5.80 -10.79 -20.77
CA ARG A 45 -5.51 -9.47 -21.32
C ARG A 45 -6.68 -8.51 -21.21
N LYS A 46 -7.91 -9.03 -21.25
CA LYS A 46 -9.13 -8.24 -21.27
C LYS A 46 -10.24 -8.92 -20.49
N VAL A 47 -11.01 -8.10 -19.78
CA VAL A 47 -12.26 -8.50 -19.14
C VAL A 47 -13.38 -7.68 -19.79
N GLU A 48 -14.37 -8.36 -20.35
CA GLU A 48 -15.51 -7.70 -21.00
C GLU A 48 -16.47 -7.11 -19.95
N VAL A 49 -17.27 -6.13 -20.37
CA VAL A 49 -18.37 -5.59 -19.56
C VAL A 49 -19.35 -6.72 -19.22
N GLY A 50 -19.79 -6.79 -17.98
CA GLY A 50 -20.66 -7.86 -17.50
C GLY A 50 -20.02 -9.25 -17.44
N ALA A 51 -18.68 -9.35 -17.51
CA ALA A 51 -17.99 -10.64 -17.34
C ALA A 51 -18.31 -11.33 -16.00
N PHE A 52 -18.52 -10.53 -14.95
CA PHE A 52 -18.81 -10.99 -13.59
C PHE A 52 -20.31 -10.92 -13.23
N ASN A 53 -21.20 -10.82 -14.23
CA ASN A 53 -22.63 -10.87 -14.02
C ASN A 53 -23.04 -12.17 -13.31
N GLY A 54 -24.09 -12.10 -12.49
CA GLY A 54 -24.63 -13.27 -11.79
C GLY A 54 -23.83 -13.73 -10.57
N LEU A 55 -22.91 -12.89 -10.07
CA LEU A 55 -22.08 -13.14 -8.88
C LEU A 55 -22.47 -12.26 -7.67
N PRO A 56 -23.71 -12.32 -7.16
CA PRO A 56 -24.20 -11.42 -6.10
C PRO A 56 -23.56 -11.66 -4.72
N ASN A 57 -22.86 -12.78 -4.53
CA ASN A 57 -22.21 -13.14 -3.28
C ASN A 57 -20.68 -13.05 -3.35
N LEU A 58 -20.12 -12.58 -4.46
CA LEU A 58 -18.68 -12.51 -4.62
C LEU A 58 -18.08 -11.52 -3.63
N ASN A 59 -17.10 -12.00 -2.88
CA ASN A 59 -16.43 -11.30 -1.80
C ASN A 59 -14.96 -11.03 -2.18
N THR A 60 -14.28 -12.04 -2.73
CA THR A 60 -12.87 -11.96 -3.14
C THR A 60 -12.73 -12.27 -4.63
N LEU A 61 -12.07 -11.35 -5.34
CA LEU A 61 -11.71 -11.50 -6.75
C LEU A 61 -10.19 -11.38 -6.90
N GLU A 62 -9.55 -12.48 -7.30
CA GLU A 62 -8.11 -12.52 -7.55
C GLU A 62 -7.82 -12.48 -9.05
N LEU A 63 -7.16 -11.43 -9.50
CA LEU A 63 -6.73 -11.19 -10.89
C LEU A 63 -5.22 -10.90 -10.99
N PHE A 64 -4.46 -11.15 -9.92
CA PHE A 64 -3.01 -10.90 -9.89
C PHE A 64 -2.23 -11.82 -10.84
N ASP A 65 -1.02 -11.42 -11.23
CA ASP A 65 -0.17 -12.16 -12.18
C ASP A 65 -0.88 -12.44 -13.52
N ASN A 66 -1.52 -11.43 -14.14
CA ASN A 66 -2.16 -11.52 -15.46
C ASN A 66 -1.49 -10.55 -16.47
N ARG A 67 -2.16 -10.25 -17.58
CA ARG A 67 -1.68 -9.39 -18.67
C ARG A 67 -2.61 -8.19 -18.91
N LEU A 68 -3.31 -7.74 -17.87
CA LEU A 68 -4.20 -6.58 -17.96
C LEU A 68 -3.39 -5.30 -18.13
N THR A 69 -3.66 -4.54 -19.19
CA THR A 69 -3.02 -3.23 -19.43
C THR A 69 -3.82 -2.06 -18.86
N THR A 70 -5.09 -2.29 -18.52
CA THR A 70 -5.98 -1.29 -17.92
C THR A 70 -6.81 -1.92 -16.80
N VAL A 71 -7.27 -1.07 -15.88
CA VAL A 71 -8.27 -1.48 -14.87
C VAL A 71 -9.63 -1.69 -15.57
N PRO A 72 -10.27 -2.87 -15.44
CA PRO A 72 -11.54 -3.14 -16.12
C PRO A 72 -12.73 -2.56 -15.33
N THR A 73 -12.79 -1.24 -15.16
CA THR A 73 -13.78 -0.52 -14.34
C THR A 73 -15.23 -0.95 -14.60
N GLN A 74 -15.62 -1.09 -15.87
CA GLN A 74 -16.97 -1.48 -16.26
C GLN A 74 -17.28 -2.96 -15.97
N ALA A 75 -16.29 -3.83 -15.80
CA ALA A 75 -16.53 -5.23 -15.47
C ALA A 75 -16.96 -5.40 -14.01
N PHE A 76 -16.62 -4.45 -13.12
CA PHE A 76 -16.95 -4.51 -11.69
C PHE A 76 -18.39 -4.11 -11.37
N GLU A 77 -19.22 -3.87 -12.39
CA GLU A 77 -20.61 -3.50 -12.21
C GLU A 77 -21.39 -4.58 -11.43
N TYR A 78 -22.26 -4.15 -10.52
CA TYR A 78 -23.14 -5.00 -9.69
C TYR A 78 -22.45 -5.93 -8.67
N LEU A 79 -21.14 -5.81 -8.44
CA LEU A 79 -20.41 -6.57 -7.41
C LEU A 79 -20.55 -5.94 -6.01
N SER A 80 -21.78 -5.77 -5.53
CA SER A 80 -22.12 -5.03 -4.31
C SER A 80 -21.59 -5.63 -3.00
N LYS A 81 -21.18 -6.91 -3.01
CA LYS A 81 -20.59 -7.59 -1.85
C LYS A 81 -19.07 -7.75 -1.92
N LEU A 82 -18.43 -7.29 -3.00
CA LEU A 82 -16.99 -7.43 -3.18
C LEU A 82 -16.25 -6.63 -2.11
N ARG A 83 -15.36 -7.30 -1.38
CA ARG A 83 -14.54 -6.71 -0.31
C ARG A 83 -13.06 -6.71 -0.66
N GLU A 84 -12.60 -7.68 -1.44
CA GLU A 84 -11.19 -7.86 -1.76
C GLU A 84 -10.98 -7.97 -3.27
N LEU A 85 -10.10 -7.12 -3.80
CA LEU A 85 -9.71 -7.11 -5.19
C LEU A 85 -8.18 -7.10 -5.31
N TRP A 86 -7.65 -8.13 -5.95
CA TRP A 86 -6.20 -8.32 -6.12
C TRP A 86 -5.83 -8.17 -7.59
N LEU A 87 -5.18 -7.06 -7.95
CA LEU A 87 -4.74 -6.72 -9.31
C LEU A 87 -3.23 -6.65 -9.46
N ARG A 88 -2.50 -6.99 -8.39
CA ARG A 88 -1.04 -7.06 -8.30
C ARG A 88 -0.36 -7.67 -9.54
N ASN A 89 0.82 -7.18 -9.88
CA ASN A 89 1.68 -7.72 -10.95
C ASN A 89 0.95 -7.90 -12.28
N ASN A 90 0.20 -6.87 -12.68
CA ASN A 90 -0.33 -6.70 -14.03
C ASN A 90 0.40 -5.56 -14.74
N PRO A 91 0.52 -5.59 -16.08
CA PRO A 91 1.12 -4.52 -16.86
C PRO A 91 0.18 -3.31 -17.02
N ILE A 92 -0.53 -2.90 -15.96
CA ILE A 92 -1.47 -1.76 -16.00
C ILE A 92 -0.67 -0.47 -16.20
N GLU A 93 -1.06 0.30 -17.21
CA GLU A 93 -0.37 1.53 -17.62
C GLU A 93 -0.94 2.77 -16.93
N SER A 94 -2.24 2.77 -16.61
CA SER A 94 -2.89 3.88 -15.92
C SER A 94 -4.05 3.44 -15.02
N ILE A 95 -4.30 4.25 -13.98
CA ILE A 95 -5.49 4.17 -13.14
C ILE A 95 -6.36 5.40 -13.42
N PRO A 96 -7.46 5.26 -14.19
CA PRO A 96 -8.29 6.40 -14.59
C PRO A 96 -9.13 6.95 -13.43
N SER A 97 -9.74 8.11 -13.62
CA SER A 97 -10.70 8.68 -12.68
C SER A 97 -11.85 7.71 -12.40
N TYR A 98 -12.28 7.62 -11.14
CA TYR A 98 -13.39 6.77 -10.70
C TYR A 98 -13.20 5.27 -11.03
N ALA A 99 -11.95 4.79 -11.12
CA ALA A 99 -11.62 3.44 -11.59
C ALA A 99 -12.33 2.31 -10.82
N PHE A 100 -12.67 2.53 -9.56
CA PHE A 100 -13.28 1.54 -8.66
C PHE A 100 -14.62 2.01 -8.07
N ASN A 101 -15.22 3.10 -8.57
CA ASN A 101 -16.43 3.68 -7.98
C ASN A 101 -17.67 2.77 -8.02
N ARG A 102 -17.67 1.73 -8.86
CA ARG A 102 -18.73 0.74 -8.97
C ARG A 102 -18.73 -0.29 -7.85
N VAL A 103 -17.66 -0.36 -7.06
CA VAL A 103 -17.49 -1.28 -5.94
C VAL A 103 -17.15 -0.54 -4.63
N PRO A 104 -18.04 0.36 -4.15
CA PRO A 104 -17.82 1.10 -2.91
C PRO A 104 -17.81 0.21 -1.65
N SER A 105 -18.15 -1.07 -1.80
CA SER A 105 -18.06 -2.10 -0.75
C SER A 105 -16.64 -2.59 -0.47
N LEU A 106 -15.68 -2.27 -1.35
CA LEU A 106 -14.29 -2.72 -1.21
C LEU A 106 -13.69 -2.30 0.14
N ARG A 107 -12.94 -3.23 0.72
CA ARG A 107 -12.19 -3.05 1.97
C ARG A 107 -10.69 -3.26 1.79
N ARG A 108 -10.29 -4.11 0.85
CA ARG A 108 -8.89 -4.40 0.54
C ARG A 108 -8.67 -4.31 -0.97
N LEU A 109 -7.72 -3.49 -1.38
CA LEU A 109 -7.34 -3.33 -2.77
C LEU A 109 -5.82 -3.47 -2.90
N ASP A 110 -5.39 -4.43 -3.73
CA ASP A 110 -3.97 -4.63 -4.01
C ASP A 110 -3.67 -4.29 -5.47
N LEU A 111 -2.92 -3.21 -5.64
CA LEU A 111 -2.39 -2.68 -6.89
C LEU A 111 -0.85 -2.67 -6.87
N GLY A 112 -0.23 -3.58 -6.13
CA GLY A 112 1.23 -3.68 -6.05
C GLY A 112 1.88 -4.22 -7.33
N GLU A 113 3.19 -4.01 -7.48
CA GLU A 113 4.00 -4.49 -8.61
C GLU A 113 3.47 -4.09 -10.01
N LEU A 114 2.78 -2.96 -10.15
CA LEU A 114 2.38 -2.42 -11.46
C LEU A 114 3.57 -1.74 -12.13
N LYS A 115 4.51 -2.54 -12.64
CA LYS A 115 5.81 -2.06 -13.17
C LYS A 115 5.71 -1.14 -14.38
N ARG A 116 4.56 -1.13 -15.08
CA ARG A 116 4.26 -0.28 -16.25
C ARG A 116 3.36 0.91 -15.92
N LEU A 117 3.05 1.15 -14.65
CA LEU A 117 2.18 2.24 -14.25
C LEU A 117 2.88 3.59 -14.52
N GLU A 118 2.26 4.40 -15.37
CA GLU A 118 2.75 5.72 -15.74
C GLU A 118 1.90 6.84 -15.14
N TYR A 119 0.60 6.60 -14.95
CA TYR A 119 -0.34 7.64 -14.53
C TYR A 119 -1.39 7.12 -13.54
N ILE A 120 -1.61 7.87 -12.46
CA ILE A 120 -2.74 7.71 -11.55
C ILE A 120 -3.51 9.03 -11.57
N SER A 121 -4.81 8.97 -11.90
CA SER A 121 -5.66 10.16 -11.85
C SER A 121 -5.88 10.64 -10.41
N GLU A 122 -6.03 11.96 -10.22
CA GLU A 122 -6.42 12.56 -8.93
C GLU A 122 -7.71 11.96 -8.35
N ALA A 123 -8.66 11.62 -9.22
CA ALA A 123 -9.93 11.01 -8.81
C ALA A 123 -9.91 9.47 -8.90
N ALA A 124 -8.73 8.82 -8.98
CA ALA A 124 -8.62 7.38 -9.20
C ALA A 124 -9.33 6.53 -8.14
N PHE A 125 -9.23 6.95 -6.88
CA PHE A 125 -9.76 6.23 -5.72
C PHE A 125 -11.11 6.77 -5.22
N GLU A 126 -11.73 7.68 -5.97
CA GLU A 126 -13.04 8.24 -5.62
C GLU A 126 -14.12 7.16 -5.50
N GLY A 127 -14.94 7.29 -4.46
CA GLY A 127 -16.00 6.34 -4.10
C GLY A 127 -15.56 5.16 -3.20
N LEU A 128 -14.26 4.98 -2.94
CA LEU A 128 -13.74 3.91 -2.06
C LEU A 128 -13.80 4.26 -0.56
N VAL A 129 -14.93 4.79 -0.10
CA VAL A 129 -15.11 5.32 1.27
C VAL A 129 -15.05 4.26 2.38
N ASN A 130 -15.10 2.98 2.04
CA ASN A 130 -15.01 1.85 2.98
C ASN A 130 -13.67 1.10 2.94
N LEU A 131 -12.73 1.56 2.11
CA LEU A 131 -11.44 0.91 1.95
C LEU A 131 -10.63 1.03 3.24
N ARG A 132 -10.02 -0.07 3.66
CA ARG A 132 -9.19 -0.18 4.86
C ARG A 132 -7.74 -0.51 4.56
N TYR A 133 -7.50 -1.24 3.47
CA TYR A 133 -6.17 -1.64 3.04
C TYR A 133 -5.95 -1.25 1.58
N LEU A 134 -4.85 -0.54 1.31
CA LEU A 134 -4.39 -0.22 -0.04
C LEU A 134 -2.91 -0.59 -0.18
N ASN A 135 -2.61 -1.37 -1.22
CA ASN A 135 -1.24 -1.65 -1.63
C ASN A 135 -0.92 -0.99 -2.97
N LEU A 136 0.07 -0.11 -2.97
CA LEU A 136 0.67 0.56 -4.13
C LEU A 136 2.21 0.36 -4.14
N GLY A 137 2.69 -0.71 -3.49
CA GLY A 137 4.10 -1.03 -3.40
C GLY A 137 4.69 -1.47 -4.75
N MET A 138 5.95 -1.15 -4.99
CA MET A 138 6.71 -1.54 -6.20
C MET A 138 6.06 -1.07 -7.52
N CYS A 139 5.41 0.10 -7.51
CA CYS A 139 4.75 0.69 -8.69
C CYS A 139 5.59 1.78 -9.36
N ASN A 140 6.86 1.97 -8.96
CA ASN A 140 7.76 3.01 -9.45
C ASN A 140 7.24 4.45 -9.25
N LEU A 141 6.37 4.69 -8.28
CA LEU A 141 5.78 6.00 -8.02
C LEU A 141 6.85 7.03 -7.65
N LYS A 142 6.76 8.22 -8.23
CA LYS A 142 7.62 9.38 -7.90
C LYS A 142 7.01 10.27 -6.83
N GLU A 143 5.70 10.19 -6.64
CA GLU A 143 4.93 10.96 -5.67
C GLU A 143 3.79 10.10 -5.14
N ILE A 144 3.27 10.47 -3.97
CA ILE A 144 2.12 9.82 -3.36
C ILE A 144 0.87 10.35 -4.07
N PRO A 145 0.01 9.48 -4.63
CA PRO A 145 -1.20 9.93 -5.32
C PRO A 145 -2.20 10.54 -4.33
N ASN A 146 -3.25 11.18 -4.86
CA ASN A 146 -4.32 11.70 -4.01
C ASN A 146 -5.12 10.57 -3.35
N LEU A 147 -5.07 10.52 -2.01
CA LEU A 147 -5.73 9.50 -1.19
C LEU A 147 -6.85 10.08 -0.31
N THR A 148 -7.24 11.35 -0.51
CA THR A 148 -8.19 12.07 0.36
C THR A 148 -9.56 11.40 0.46
N ALA A 149 -10.00 10.70 -0.59
CA ALA A 149 -11.25 9.94 -0.60
C ALA A 149 -11.26 8.72 0.34
N LEU A 150 -10.08 8.24 0.78
CA LEU A 150 -9.91 7.02 1.55
C LEU A 150 -10.00 7.26 3.06
N VAL A 151 -11.08 7.90 3.50
CA VAL A 151 -11.29 8.39 4.89
C VAL A 151 -11.27 7.29 5.97
N ARG A 152 -11.47 6.03 5.58
CA ARG A 152 -11.46 4.84 6.48
C ARG A 152 -10.22 3.97 6.30
N LEU A 153 -9.19 4.44 5.57
CA LEU A 153 -7.99 3.67 5.34
C LEU A 153 -7.24 3.45 6.66
N GLU A 154 -6.91 2.20 6.95
CA GLU A 154 -6.21 1.77 8.17
C GLU A 154 -4.77 1.36 7.86
N GLU A 155 -4.51 0.81 6.67
CA GLU A 155 -3.22 0.26 6.26
C GLU A 155 -2.86 0.71 4.84
N LEU A 156 -1.66 1.31 4.70
CA LEU A 156 -1.14 1.81 3.42
C LEU A 156 0.27 1.30 3.17
N GLU A 157 0.43 0.56 2.07
CA GLU A 157 1.70 0.02 1.59
C GLU A 157 2.20 0.79 0.36
N LEU A 158 3.34 1.47 0.50
CA LEU A 158 4.00 2.28 -0.53
C LEU A 158 5.48 1.89 -0.71
N SER A 159 5.92 0.77 -0.15
CA SER A 159 7.30 0.29 -0.20
C SER A 159 7.76 -0.03 -1.62
N GLY A 160 9.06 0.15 -1.89
CA GLY A 160 9.65 -0.15 -3.20
C GLY A 160 9.32 0.87 -4.30
N ASN A 161 8.84 2.06 -3.93
CA ASN A 161 8.64 3.18 -4.86
C ASN A 161 9.89 4.09 -4.98
N ARG A 162 9.77 5.25 -5.63
CA ARG A 162 10.86 6.20 -5.87
C ARG A 162 10.45 7.61 -5.47
N LEU A 163 9.87 7.73 -4.27
CA LEU A 163 9.19 8.95 -3.81
C LEU A 163 10.14 10.14 -3.63
N GLY A 164 11.41 9.88 -3.26
CA GLY A 164 12.41 10.93 -3.08
C GLY A 164 12.21 11.75 -1.81
N ARG A 165 11.02 12.31 -1.60
CA ARG A 165 10.65 13.11 -0.42
C ARG A 165 9.22 12.86 0.00
N VAL A 166 8.95 13.05 1.29
CA VAL A 166 7.59 13.08 1.85
C VAL A 166 7.27 14.52 2.25
N ARG A 167 6.21 15.08 1.65
CA ARG A 167 5.81 16.50 1.80
C ARG A 167 4.59 16.66 2.70
N PRO A 168 4.35 17.85 3.27
CA PRO A 168 3.06 18.18 3.87
C PRO A 168 1.91 17.92 2.89
N GLY A 169 0.80 17.39 3.38
CA GLY A 169 -0.36 17.07 2.57
C GLY A 169 -0.28 15.76 1.78
N SER A 170 0.87 15.07 1.73
CA SER A 170 0.98 13.77 1.03
C SER A 170 0.03 12.70 1.57
N PHE A 171 -0.38 12.83 2.84
CA PHE A 171 -1.31 11.93 3.52
C PHE A 171 -2.55 12.65 4.03
N GLN A 172 -2.93 13.75 3.39
CA GLN A 172 -4.03 14.59 3.84
C GLN A 172 -5.33 13.79 3.96
N GLY A 173 -6.03 13.96 5.09
CA GLY A 173 -7.31 13.32 5.34
C GLY A 173 -7.23 11.85 5.80
N LEU A 174 -6.05 11.24 5.88
CA LEU A 174 -5.86 9.86 6.34
C LEU A 174 -5.86 9.72 7.87
N GLY A 175 -6.84 10.34 8.54
CA GLY A 175 -6.94 10.36 10.01
C GLY A 175 -7.22 9.00 10.67
N SER A 176 -7.67 8.01 9.90
CA SER A 176 -7.91 6.63 10.36
C SER A 176 -6.69 5.71 10.18
N LEU A 177 -5.61 6.19 9.55
CA LEU A 177 -4.47 5.35 9.17
C LEU A 177 -3.70 4.91 10.41
N ARG A 178 -3.49 3.60 10.52
CA ARG A 178 -2.81 2.95 11.65
C ARG A 178 -1.43 2.44 11.26
N LYS A 179 -1.26 1.98 10.02
CA LYS A 179 0.03 1.45 9.53
C LYS A 179 0.41 2.08 8.21
N LEU A 180 1.64 2.59 8.15
CA LEU A 180 2.23 3.19 6.96
C LEU A 180 3.58 2.54 6.67
N TRP A 181 3.70 1.93 5.49
CA TRP A 181 4.95 1.32 5.03
C TRP A 181 5.53 2.08 3.83
N LEU A 182 6.76 2.57 4.00
CA LEU A 182 7.55 3.33 3.03
C LEU A 182 8.96 2.74 2.89
N MET A 183 9.10 1.41 3.06
CA MET A 183 10.40 0.74 3.02
C MET A 183 10.97 0.77 1.59
N HIS A 184 12.27 0.96 1.40
CA HIS A 184 12.88 0.97 0.06
C HIS A 184 12.23 1.97 -0.94
N ALA A 185 11.71 3.09 -0.45
CA ALA A 185 11.02 4.10 -1.27
C ALA A 185 11.93 5.23 -1.76
N ARG A 186 13.25 5.13 -1.50
CA ARG A 186 14.28 6.15 -1.82
C ARG A 186 13.96 7.52 -1.21
N VAL A 187 13.43 7.52 0.02
CA VAL A 187 13.11 8.76 0.73
C VAL A 187 14.41 9.35 1.26
N ALA A 188 14.81 10.50 0.74
CA ALA A 188 16.00 11.24 1.19
C ALA A 188 15.66 12.33 2.23
N ALA A 189 14.40 12.79 2.26
CA ALA A 189 13.94 13.77 3.24
C ALA A 189 12.46 13.60 3.57
N VAL A 190 12.13 13.78 4.84
CA VAL A 190 10.76 14.02 5.31
C VAL A 190 10.68 15.49 5.71
N GLU A 191 9.74 16.23 5.12
CA GLU A 191 9.55 17.65 5.41
C GLU A 191 8.81 17.84 6.74
N ARG A 192 8.91 19.05 7.32
CA ARG A 192 8.19 19.40 8.55
C ARG A 192 6.69 19.19 8.36
N ASN A 193 6.00 18.70 9.40
CA ASN A 193 4.55 18.51 9.39
C ASN A 193 4.02 17.47 8.37
N ALA A 194 4.91 16.65 7.78
CA ALA A 194 4.51 15.67 6.76
C ALA A 194 3.53 14.59 7.25
N PHE A 195 3.45 14.35 8.56
CA PHE A 195 2.64 13.30 9.18
C PHE A 195 1.52 13.82 10.09
N ASP A 196 1.30 15.13 10.20
CA ASP A 196 0.42 15.73 11.22
C ASP A 196 -1.04 15.24 11.18
N ASP A 197 -1.54 14.85 10.00
CA ASP A 197 -2.89 14.31 9.83
C ASP A 197 -3.04 12.86 10.31
N LEU A 198 -1.94 12.13 10.50
CA LEU A 198 -1.91 10.70 10.82
C LEU A 198 -2.13 10.43 12.32
N LYS A 199 -3.17 11.01 12.91
CA LYS A 199 -3.43 11.00 14.36
C LYS A 199 -3.69 9.61 14.96
N ALA A 200 -4.06 8.64 14.12
CA ALA A 200 -4.31 7.26 14.52
C ALA A 200 -3.11 6.32 14.25
N LEU A 201 -1.97 6.84 13.80
CA LEU A 201 -0.83 6.02 13.36
C LEU A 201 -0.21 5.29 14.54
N GLU A 202 -0.09 3.98 14.41
CA GLU A 202 0.48 3.06 15.40
C GLU A 202 1.83 2.52 14.94
N GLU A 203 2.00 2.36 13.63
CA GLU A 203 3.20 1.78 13.02
C GLU A 203 3.64 2.58 11.78
N LEU A 204 4.90 3.03 11.81
CA LEU A 204 5.55 3.73 10.71
C LEU A 204 6.82 2.99 10.29
N ASN A 205 6.90 2.55 9.03
CA ASN A 205 8.11 1.93 8.49
C ASN A 205 8.78 2.83 7.46
N LEU A 206 9.94 3.38 7.81
CA LEU A 206 10.82 4.19 6.96
C LEU A 206 12.18 3.50 6.73
N ALA A 207 12.26 2.19 6.98
CA ALA A 207 13.50 1.45 6.88
C ALA A 207 14.01 1.35 5.44
N HIS A 208 15.33 1.17 5.28
CA HIS A 208 15.97 1.07 3.96
C HIS A 208 15.67 2.25 3.03
N ASN A 209 15.83 3.47 3.54
CA ASN A 209 15.74 4.71 2.78
C ASN A 209 17.09 5.46 2.85
N ASP A 210 17.10 6.70 2.36
CA ASP A 210 18.28 7.55 2.28
C ASP A 210 18.21 8.70 3.31
N LEU A 211 17.53 8.48 4.45
CA LEU A 211 17.32 9.50 5.47
C LEU A 211 18.60 9.75 6.28
N ALA A 212 19.04 11.01 6.28
CA ALA A 212 20.15 11.46 7.14
C ALA A 212 19.68 12.03 8.49
N SER A 213 18.49 12.64 8.52
CA SER A 213 17.88 13.21 9.72
C SER A 213 16.36 13.28 9.57
N LEU A 214 15.66 13.57 10.67
CA LEU A 214 14.22 13.86 10.68
C LEU A 214 14.00 15.23 11.32
N PRO A 215 12.99 16.01 10.86
CA PRO A 215 12.62 17.27 11.50
C PRO A 215 12.32 17.10 12.99
N HIS A 216 12.69 18.12 13.78
CA HIS A 216 12.36 18.18 15.22
C HIS A 216 10.86 18.02 15.45
N ASP A 217 10.49 17.25 16.48
CA ASP A 217 9.10 16.97 16.88
C ASP A 217 8.20 16.36 15.79
N LEU A 218 8.77 15.73 14.76
CA LEU A 218 7.99 15.08 13.70
C LEU A 218 6.96 14.07 14.22
N PHE A 219 7.23 13.45 15.38
CA PHE A 219 6.34 12.46 16.00
C PHE A 219 5.43 13.03 17.09
N ALA A 220 5.57 14.31 17.46
CA ALA A 220 4.75 14.92 18.51
C ALA A 220 3.22 14.84 18.27
N PRO A 221 2.68 15.02 17.04
CA PRO A 221 1.24 14.87 16.81
C PRO A 221 0.77 13.41 16.76
N LEU A 222 1.68 12.44 16.70
CA LEU A 222 1.40 11.02 16.50
C LEU A 222 1.20 10.30 17.84
N HIS A 223 0.18 10.70 18.60
CA HIS A 223 -0.03 10.24 19.98
C HIS A 223 -0.26 8.73 20.17
N ARG A 224 -0.52 7.99 19.08
CA ARG A 224 -0.71 6.53 19.11
C ARG A 224 0.50 5.76 18.57
N LEU A 225 1.57 6.45 18.19
CA LEU A 225 2.71 5.83 17.53
C LEU A 225 3.54 5.05 18.53
N GLU A 226 3.57 3.73 18.37
CA GLU A 226 4.27 2.81 19.28
C GLU A 226 5.42 2.09 18.57
N ARG A 227 5.36 1.97 17.23
CA ARG A 227 6.32 1.19 16.44
C ARG A 227 6.86 2.01 15.28
N VAL A 228 8.16 2.26 15.26
CA VAL A 228 8.83 2.94 14.15
C VAL A 228 9.98 2.08 13.67
N HIS A 229 10.08 1.87 12.35
CA HIS A 229 11.20 1.17 11.71
C HIS A 229 12.09 2.17 10.99
N LEU A 230 13.31 2.37 11.51
CA LEU A 230 14.27 3.39 11.03
C LEU A 230 15.62 2.79 10.60
N HIS A 231 15.78 1.47 10.67
CA HIS A 231 17.03 0.80 10.33
C HIS A 231 17.40 0.98 8.85
N HIS A 232 18.70 0.80 8.56
CA HIS A 232 19.23 0.91 7.20
C HIS A 232 18.94 2.27 6.55
N ASN A 233 19.21 3.35 7.29
CA ASN A 233 19.26 4.73 6.79
C ASN A 233 20.61 5.34 7.18
N PRO A 234 21.18 6.26 6.37
CA PRO A 234 22.47 6.88 6.62
C PRO A 234 22.39 8.01 7.68
N TRP A 235 21.92 7.69 8.90
CA TRP A 235 21.71 8.67 9.97
C TRP A 235 22.97 9.47 10.29
N ARG A 236 22.85 10.80 10.23
CA ARG A 236 23.83 11.73 10.80
C ARG A 236 23.46 11.95 12.26
N CYS A 237 24.36 11.55 13.14
CA CYS A 237 24.22 11.69 14.59
C CYS A 237 24.99 12.92 15.07
N ASP A 238 24.32 14.05 15.03
CA ASP A 238 24.70 15.32 15.64
C ASP A 238 23.61 15.77 16.63
N CYS A 239 23.64 17.02 17.09
CA CYS A 239 22.67 17.53 18.06
C CYS A 239 21.21 17.45 17.56
N ASP A 240 20.97 17.43 16.24
CA ASP A 240 19.61 17.42 15.68
C ASP A 240 18.91 16.07 15.87
N VAL A 241 19.66 14.99 16.11
CA VAL A 241 19.08 13.65 16.33
C VAL A 241 18.67 13.39 17.79
N LEU A 242 18.99 14.29 18.72
CA LEU A 242 18.81 14.08 20.16
C LEU A 242 17.34 13.86 20.55
N TRP A 243 16.42 14.64 20.00
CA TRP A 243 14.98 14.46 20.26
C TRP A 243 14.51 13.04 19.88
N LEU A 244 15.05 12.51 18.77
CA LEU A 244 14.72 11.18 18.27
C LEU A 244 15.36 10.09 19.15
N SER A 245 16.58 10.31 19.65
CA SER A 245 17.21 9.43 20.64
C SER A 245 16.33 9.28 21.89
N TRP A 246 15.87 10.40 22.45
CA TRP A 246 14.99 10.39 23.63
C TRP A 246 13.65 9.73 23.35
N TRP A 247 13.01 10.07 22.23
CA TRP A 247 11.74 9.46 21.83
C TRP A 247 11.85 7.94 21.70
N LEU A 248 12.92 7.45 21.05
CA LEU A 248 13.17 6.01 20.90
C LEU A 248 13.38 5.32 22.24
N ARG A 249 14.07 5.96 23.19
CA ARG A 249 14.33 5.42 24.52
C ARG A 249 13.07 5.28 25.36
N GLU A 250 12.18 6.26 25.28
CA GLU A 250 10.94 6.29 26.07
C GLU A 250 9.85 5.38 25.49
N THR A 251 9.78 5.30 24.15
CA THR A 251 8.64 4.67 23.46
C THR A 251 8.92 3.25 23.00
N VAL A 252 10.17 2.91 22.64
CA VAL A 252 10.50 1.61 22.03
C VAL A 252 11.07 0.65 23.08
N PRO A 253 10.47 -0.54 23.28
CA PRO A 253 10.99 -1.54 24.23
C PRO A 253 12.44 -1.94 23.92
N SER A 254 13.23 -2.18 24.96
CA SER A 254 14.66 -2.52 24.88
C SER A 254 14.97 -3.83 24.13
N ASN A 255 13.96 -4.67 23.87
CA ASN A 255 14.09 -5.94 23.14
C ASN A 255 13.75 -5.83 21.63
N THR A 256 13.42 -4.64 21.14
CA THR A 256 13.01 -4.45 19.75
C THR A 256 14.22 -4.34 18.84
N SER A 257 14.33 -5.22 17.84
CA SER A 257 15.37 -5.25 16.81
C SER A 257 15.28 -4.09 15.81
N CYS A 258 14.94 -2.89 16.27
CA CYS A 258 14.82 -1.69 15.45
C CYS A 258 16.03 -0.79 15.65
N CYS A 259 17.22 -1.28 15.33
CA CYS A 259 18.42 -0.52 15.64
C CYS A 259 18.78 0.42 14.48
N ALA A 260 18.10 1.56 14.40
CA ALA A 260 18.65 2.71 13.68
C ALA A 260 20.05 3.00 14.23
N ARG A 261 21.06 2.97 13.36
CA ARG A 261 22.46 3.17 13.76
C ARG A 261 23.03 4.36 13.04
N CYS A 262 23.92 5.07 13.72
CA CYS A 262 24.64 6.20 13.16
C CYS A 262 25.49 5.74 11.98
N HIS A 263 25.43 6.50 10.89
CA HIS A 263 26.33 6.35 9.76
C HIS A 263 27.49 7.37 9.84
N ALA A 264 27.18 8.60 10.25
CA ALA A 264 28.12 9.68 10.47
C ALA A 264 27.84 10.38 11.82
N PRO A 265 28.82 11.06 12.43
CA PRO A 265 30.24 11.10 12.06
C PRO A 265 30.95 9.76 12.31
N PRO A 266 32.19 9.56 11.78
CA PRO A 266 32.93 8.30 11.95
C PRO A 266 33.09 7.84 13.40
N ALA A 267 33.25 8.77 14.35
CA ALA A 267 33.38 8.47 15.78
C ALA A 267 32.15 7.80 16.40
N LEU A 268 30.95 8.05 15.85
CA LEU A 268 29.69 7.47 16.32
C LEU A 268 29.18 6.35 15.40
N ARG A 269 29.87 6.06 14.30
CA ARG A 269 29.40 5.10 13.29
C ARG A 269 29.12 3.73 13.91
N GLY A 270 27.94 3.18 13.60
CA GLY A 270 27.47 1.89 14.11
C GLY A 270 26.78 1.95 15.47
N ARG A 271 26.89 3.06 16.20
CA ARG A 271 26.22 3.25 17.49
C ARG A 271 24.71 3.32 17.31
N TYR A 272 23.96 2.77 18.26
CA TYR A 272 22.50 2.81 18.26
C TYR A 272 21.99 4.23 18.59
N LEU A 273 21.00 4.72 17.82
CA LEU A 273 20.46 6.07 17.97
C LEU A 273 19.83 6.32 19.35
N GLY A 274 19.13 5.34 19.95
CA GLY A 274 18.45 5.52 21.24
C GLY A 274 19.36 5.63 22.47
N GLU A 275 20.67 5.39 22.29
CA GLU A 275 21.71 5.48 23.34
C GLU A 275 22.55 6.77 23.22
N LEU A 276 22.14 7.70 22.36
CA LEU A 276 22.83 8.98 22.22
C LEU A 276 22.44 9.92 23.35
N GLU A 277 23.42 10.70 23.78
CA GLU A 277 23.35 11.68 24.88
C GLU A 277 24.12 12.94 24.44
N PRO A 278 23.82 14.12 25.01
CA PRO A 278 24.49 15.36 24.65
C PRO A 278 26.03 15.29 24.71
N GLY A 279 26.58 14.55 25.69
CA GLY A 279 28.03 14.39 25.85
C GLY A 279 28.74 13.59 24.75
N HIS A 280 28.01 13.03 23.79
CA HIS A 280 28.60 12.31 22.65
C HIS A 280 28.94 13.21 21.46
N PHE A 281 28.53 14.49 21.50
CA PHE A 281 28.73 15.45 20.42
C PHE A 281 29.76 16.53 20.74
N THR A 282 30.38 16.45 21.92
CA THR A 282 31.46 17.33 22.39
C THR A 282 32.83 16.85 21.95
#